data_AF-W2C1Z3-F1
#
_entry.id   AF-W2C1Z3-F1
#
_cell.length_a   1.000
_cell.length_b   1.000
_cell.length_c   1.000
_cell.angle_alpha   90.00
_cell.angle_beta   90.00
_cell.angle_gamma   90.00
#
_symmetry.space_group_name_H-M   'P 1'
#
loop_
_entity.id
_entity.type
_entity.pdbx_description
1 polymer ?
#
loop_
_entity_poly.entity_id
_entity_poly.type
_entity_poly.pdbx_seq_one_letter_code
_entity_poly.pdbx_strand_id
1 'polypeptide(L)'
;MSDKAFEKPALLKVNNRGVFLVLTFKEIYAQSGTTGNLMKGHMTGLKYEFEGKIVKAPVRESKVRIPVEACMYKIYSGGGIRAALPVTFSVNVGNMHMPESTALLVFWF
;
A
#
# COMPACT_ATOMS: atom_id res chain seq x y z
N MET A 1 -3.88 9.13 6.79
CA MET A 1 -2.42 9.19 6.55
C MET A 1 -1.96 8.18 5.49
N SER A 2 -2.48 6.94 5.48
CA SER A 2 -2.03 5.85 4.59
C SER A 2 -2.08 6.17 3.09
N ASP A 3 -3.15 6.78 2.57
CA ASP A 3 -3.26 7.11 1.14
C ASP A 3 -2.19 8.14 0.67
N LYS A 4 -1.77 9.04 1.56
CA LYS A 4 -0.71 10.03 1.27
C LYS A 4 0.69 9.41 1.26
N ALA A 5 0.82 8.17 1.73
CA ALA A 5 2.09 7.45 1.77
C ALA A 5 2.45 6.76 0.46
N PHE A 6 1.70 7.02 -0.61
CA PHE A 6 1.94 6.47 -1.93
C PHE A 6 2.06 7.59 -2.96
N GLU A 7 2.99 7.41 -3.89
CA GLU A 7 2.97 8.16 -5.13
C GLU A 7 1.73 7.76 -5.95
N LYS A 8 1.15 8.75 -6.64
CA LYS A 8 0.00 8.55 -7.54
C LYS A 8 0.34 9.11 -8.93
N PRO A 9 -0.09 8.44 -10.01
CA PRO A 9 -0.78 7.15 -10.02
C PRO A 9 0.13 5.97 -9.66
N ALA A 10 -0.46 4.86 -9.19
CA ALA A 10 0.24 3.58 -9.11
C ALA A 10 0.48 3.01 -10.52
N LEU A 11 1.40 2.06 -10.65
CA LEU A 11 1.73 1.45 -11.94
C LEU A 11 1.23 0.01 -12.02
N LEU A 12 0.72 -0.37 -13.18
CA LEU A 12 0.49 -1.77 -13.52
C LEU A 12 1.68 -2.28 -14.33
N LYS A 13 2.32 -3.37 -13.87
CA LYS A 13 3.46 -3.98 -14.56
C LYS A 13 3.13 -5.40 -14.96
N VAL A 14 3.27 -5.69 -16.25
CA VAL A 14 3.16 -7.04 -16.81
C VAL A 14 4.57 -7.61 -16.99
N ASN A 15 4.76 -8.86 -16.59
CA ASN A 15 5.96 -9.63 -16.93
C ASN A 15 5.59 -11.12 -17.08
N ASN A 16 6.60 -11.97 -17.29
CA ASN A 16 6.46 -13.42 -17.43
C ASN A 16 5.89 -14.14 -16.20
N ARG A 17 5.79 -13.49 -15.04
CA ARG A 17 5.21 -14.02 -13.79
C ARG A 17 3.78 -13.52 -13.53
N GLY A 18 3.21 -12.73 -14.44
CA GLY A 18 1.85 -12.20 -14.30
C GLY A 18 1.78 -10.68 -14.26
N VAL A 19 0.67 -10.18 -13.72
CA VAL A 19 0.34 -8.76 -13.67
C VAL A 19 0.42 -8.28 -12.21
N PHE A 20 1.17 -7.21 -11.99
CA PHE A 20 1.44 -6.69 -10.67
C PHE A 20 1.03 -5.23 -10.55
N LEU A 21 0.31 -4.91 -9.48
CA LEU A 21 0.20 -3.56 -8.98
C LEU A 21 1.52 -3.18 -8.31
N VAL A 22 2.12 -2.09 -8.76
CA VAL A 22 3.35 -1.53 -8.21
C VAL A 22 3.00 -0.25 -7.47
N LEU A 23 3.21 -0.27 -6.15
CA LEU A 23 3.05 0.88 -5.28
C LEU A 23 4.44 1.43 -4.95
N THR A 24 4.64 2.74 -5.13
CA THR A 24 5.83 3.44 -4.65
C THR A 24 5.48 4.16 -3.35
N PHE A 25 6.20 3.85 -2.28
CA PHE A 25 6.09 4.53 -1.00
C PHE A 25 6.65 5.95 -1.09
N LYS A 26 5.97 6.87 -0.43
CA LYS A 26 6.36 8.27 -0.28
C LYS A 26 6.47 8.59 1.21
N GLU A 27 7.42 9.45 1.57
CA GLU A 27 7.53 10.00 2.91
C GLU A 27 6.27 10.82 3.27
N ILE A 28 5.77 10.61 4.48
CA ILE A 28 4.62 11.36 4.99
C ILE A 28 5.08 12.27 6.13
N TYR A 29 4.49 13.46 6.20
CA TYR A 29 4.75 14.41 7.28
C TYR A 29 3.44 14.68 8.00
N ALA A 30 3.47 14.61 9.33
CA ALA A 30 2.32 14.85 10.20
C ALA A 30 2.79 15.52 11.49
N GLN A 31 2.00 16.43 12.05
CA GLN A 31 2.32 16.98 13.38
C GLN A 31 1.94 15.96 14.46
N SER A 32 2.83 15.81 15.44
CA SER A 32 2.55 15.07 16.67
C SER A 32 1.44 15.78 17.45
N GLY A 33 0.36 15.07 17.76
CA GLY A 33 -0.71 15.62 18.59
C GLY A 33 -0.27 15.92 20.04
N THR A 34 0.79 15.27 20.51
CA THR A 34 1.28 15.40 21.89
C THR A 34 2.37 16.46 22.03
N THR A 35 3.24 16.60 21.03
CA THR A 35 4.41 17.50 21.10
C THR A 35 4.37 18.65 20.11
N GLY A 36 3.42 18.67 19.17
CA GLY A 36 3.32 19.66 18.08
C GLY A 36 4.41 19.52 16.99
N ASN A 37 5.49 18.79 17.27
CA ASN A 37 6.61 18.61 16.34
C ASN A 37 6.18 17.96 15.01
N LEU A 38 6.76 18.43 13.91
CA LEU A 38 6.62 17.80 12.61
C LEU A 38 7.33 16.44 12.62
N MET A 39 6.56 15.39 12.43
CA MET A 39 7.02 14.02 12.39
C MET A 39 7.10 13.53 10.94
N LYS A 40 8.17 12.82 10.64
CA LYS A 40 8.42 12.19 9.35
C LYS A 40 8.16 10.68 9.44
N GLY A 41 7.10 10.24 8.79
CA GLY A 41 6.74 8.84 8.65
C GLY A 41 7.34 8.21 7.40
N HIS A 42 7.91 7.03 7.55
CA HIS A 42 8.49 6.22 6.49
C HIS A 42 7.86 4.82 6.51
N MET A 43 7.29 4.41 5.39
CA MET A 43 6.70 3.08 5.23
C MET A 43 7.81 2.04 5.12
N THR A 44 7.83 1.06 6.01
CA THR A 44 8.86 0.00 6.04
C THR A 44 8.37 -1.34 5.54
N GLY A 45 7.05 -1.53 5.42
CA GLY A 45 6.49 -2.80 5.02
C GLY A 45 5.02 -2.73 4.63
N LEU A 46 4.63 -3.70 3.80
CA LEU A 46 3.25 -3.97 3.43
C LEU A 46 3.01 -5.46 3.49
N LYS A 47 1.92 -5.87 4.13
CA LYS A 47 1.38 -7.23 4.10
C LYS A 47 -0.01 -7.19 3.47
N TYR A 48 -0.39 -8.27 2.81
CA TYR A 48 -1.72 -8.45 2.24
C TYR A 48 -2.16 -9.90 2.42
N GLU A 49 -3.46 -10.15 2.35
CA GLU A 49 -3.98 -11.51 2.34
C GLU A 49 -4.02 -12.05 0.91
N PHE A 50 -3.58 -13.29 0.74
CA PHE A 50 -3.74 -14.04 -0.50
C PHE A 50 -3.97 -15.51 -0.18
N GLU A 51 -5.06 -16.09 -0.71
CA GLU A 51 -5.45 -17.49 -0.50
C GLU A 51 -5.45 -17.91 1.00
N GLY A 52 -6.01 -17.06 1.87
CA GLY A 52 -6.10 -17.30 3.31
C GLY A 52 -4.78 -17.18 4.07
N LYS A 53 -3.71 -16.66 3.44
CA LYS A 53 -2.39 -16.45 4.06
C LYS A 53 -2.01 -14.99 4.06
N ILE A 54 -1.39 -14.53 5.14
CA ILE A 54 -0.77 -13.21 5.21
C ILE A 54 0.58 -13.26 4.49
N VAL A 55 0.68 -12.54 3.37
CA VAL A 55 1.88 -12.42 2.55
C VAL A 55 2.57 -11.10 2.84
N LYS A 56 3.86 -11.13 3.19
CA LYS A 56 4.69 -9.92 3.30
C LYS A 56 5.23 -9.55 1.92
N ALA A 57 4.82 -8.39 1.40
CA ALA A 57 5.32 -7.89 0.13
C ALA A 57 6.79 -7.43 0.29
N PRO A 58 7.72 -7.94 -0.53
CA PRO A 58 9.11 -7.47 -0.49
C PRO A 58 9.19 -6.01 -0.90
N VAL A 59 9.80 -5.19 -0.04
CA VAL A 59 10.11 -3.78 -0.34
C VAL A 59 11.46 -3.72 -1.04
N ARG A 60 11.50 -3.11 -2.23
CA ARG A 60 12.74 -2.85 -3.00
C ARG A 60 12.67 -1.45 -3.57
N GLU A 61 13.67 -0.61 -3.29
CA GLU A 61 13.72 0.78 -3.78
C GLU A 61 12.41 1.55 -3.49
N SER A 62 11.94 1.44 -2.24
CA SER A 62 10.65 2.03 -1.80
C SER A 62 9.43 1.53 -2.56
N LYS A 63 9.52 0.44 -3.31
CA LYS A 63 8.41 -0.15 -4.07
C LYS A 63 8.02 -1.50 -3.53
N VAL A 64 6.73 -1.78 -3.59
CA VAL A 64 6.16 -3.12 -3.39
C VAL A 64 5.39 -3.54 -4.61
N ARG A 65 5.34 -4.86 -4.83
CA ARG A 65 4.59 -5.48 -5.92
C ARG A 65 3.56 -6.42 -5.32
N ILE A 66 2.32 -6.26 -5.76
CA ILE A 66 1.19 -7.07 -5.33
C ILE A 66 0.61 -7.71 -6.60
N PRO A 67 0.49 -9.05 -6.67
CA PRO A 67 -0.17 -9.69 -7.79
C PRO A 67 -1.63 -9.23 -7.82
N VAL A 68 -2.11 -8.82 -8.99
CA VAL A 68 -3.48 -8.30 -9.10
C VAL A 68 -4.52 -9.38 -8.77
N GLU A 69 -4.15 -10.64 -8.93
CA GLU A 69 -4.88 -11.85 -8.53
C GLU A 69 -5.30 -11.85 -7.05
N ALA A 70 -4.57 -11.14 -6.19
CA ALA A 70 -4.91 -11.01 -4.78
C ALA A 70 -6.08 -10.03 -4.55
N CYS A 71 -6.41 -9.20 -5.52
CA CYS A 71 -7.43 -8.16 -5.36
C CYS A 71 -8.85 -8.70 -5.55
N MET A 72 -9.78 -8.10 -4.81
CA MET A 72 -11.22 -8.25 -5.01
C MET A 72 -11.69 -7.26 -6.07
N TYR A 73 -12.44 -7.73 -7.06
CA TYR A 73 -12.88 -6.91 -8.19
C TYR A 73 -14.38 -6.65 -8.19
N LYS A 74 -14.75 -5.44 -8.61
CA LYS A 74 -16.12 -5.09 -8.99
C LYS A 74 -16.11 -4.43 -10.36
N ILE A 75 -16.83 -5.05 -11.30
CA ILE A 75 -16.99 -4.57 -12.67
C ILE A 75 -18.31 -3.78 -12.75
N TYR A 76 -18.26 -2.57 -13.31
CA TYR A 76 -19.42 -1.70 -13.45
C TYR A 76 -19.96 -1.72 -14.88
N SER A 77 -21.28 -1.55 -15.02
CA SER A 77 -21.93 -1.33 -16.32
C SER A 77 -21.35 -0.08 -16.97
N GLY A 78 -20.58 -0.24 -18.05
CA GLY A 78 -19.77 0.83 -18.66
C GLY A 78 -18.27 0.54 -18.71
N GLY A 79 -17.82 -0.59 -18.18
CA GLY A 79 -16.44 -1.10 -18.36
C GLY A 79 -15.44 -0.69 -17.29
N GLY A 80 -15.81 0.19 -16.36
CA GLY A 80 -14.95 0.56 -15.23
C GLY A 80 -14.74 -0.61 -14.25
N ILE A 81 -13.51 -0.80 -13.79
CA ILE A 81 -13.15 -1.87 -12.85
C ILE A 81 -12.62 -1.24 -11.57
N ARG A 82 -13.27 -1.54 -10.44
CA ARG A 82 -12.75 -1.21 -9.10
C ARG A 82 -12.09 -2.43 -8.50
N ALA A 83 -10.86 -2.27 -8.02
CA ALA A 83 -10.16 -3.27 -7.25
C ALA A 83 -10.00 -2.83 -5.79
N ALA A 84 -10.04 -3.80 -4.88
CA ALA A 84 -9.85 -3.59 -3.46
C ALA A 84 -9.01 -4.71 -2.83
N LEU A 85 -8.17 -4.39 -1.85
CA LEU A 85 -7.34 -5.35 -1.15
C LEU A 85 -7.10 -4.91 0.31
N PRO A 86 -7.45 -5.73 1.30
CA PRO A 86 -7.03 -5.49 2.68
C PRO A 86 -5.51 -5.59 2.79
N VAL A 87 -4.91 -4.57 3.38
CA VAL A 87 -3.47 -4.44 3.54
C VAL A 87 -3.12 -3.98 4.94
N THR A 88 -2.03 -4.51 5.48
CA THR A 88 -1.45 -4.09 6.75
C THR A 88 -0.11 -3.44 6.51
N PHE A 89 0.04 -2.21 7.00
CA PHE A 89 1.20 -1.37 6.80
C PHE A 89 2.05 -1.30 8.07
N SER A 90 3.36 -1.33 7.89
CA SER A 90 4.33 -1.02 8.94
C SER A 90 4.96 0.34 8.63
N VAL A 91 4.92 1.26 9.59
CA VAL A 91 5.45 2.63 9.45
C VAL A 91 6.40 2.91 10.59
N ASN A 92 7.54 3.56 10.30
CA ASN A 92 8.40 4.12 11.33
C ASN A 92 8.27 5.65 11.31
N VAL A 93 8.38 6.27 12.49
CA VAL A 93 8.43 7.72 12.65
C VAL A 93 9.73 8.07 13.38
N GLY A 94 10.71 8.62 12.65
CA GLY A 94 12.08 8.69 13.16
C GLY A 94 12.60 7.29 13.54
N ASN A 95 13.02 7.12 14.80
CA ASN A 95 13.49 5.84 15.35
C ASN A 95 12.39 5.03 16.04
N MET A 96 11.16 5.54 16.12
CA MET A 96 10.05 4.85 16.76
C MET A 96 9.33 3.94 15.76
N HIS A 97 9.16 2.68 16.14
CA HIS A 97 8.27 1.76 15.45
C HIS A 97 6.82 2.12 15.78
N MET A 98 6.00 2.43 14.78
CA MET A 98 4.56 2.61 14.98
C MET A 98 3.86 1.25 14.95
N PRO A 99 2.75 1.09 15.68
CA PRO A 99 1.87 -0.07 15.53
C PRO A 99 1.47 -0.24 14.06
N GLU A 100 1.39 -1.50 13.61
CA GLU A 100 0.90 -1.80 12.27
C GLU A 100 -0.55 -1.30 12.10
N SER A 101 -0.85 -0.78 10.91
CA SER A 101 -2.18 -0.26 10.60
C SER A 101 -2.78 -1.02 9.42
N THR A 102 -3.98 -1.55 9.61
CA THR A 102 -4.73 -2.23 8.54
C THR A 102 -5.68 -1.25 7.86
N ALA A 103 -5.71 -1.27 6.52
CA ALA A 103 -6.65 -0.50 5.73
C ALA A 103 -7.06 -1.26 4.47
N LEU A 104 -8.08 -0.74 3.78
CA LEU A 104 -8.47 -1.23 2.46
C LEU A 104 -7.79 -0.38 1.39
N LEU A 105 -6.89 -0.99 0.62
CA LEU A 105 -6.36 -0.39 -0.61
C LEU A 105 -7.46 -0.43 -1.67
N VAL A 106 -7.80 0.71 -2.28
CA VAL A 106 -8.85 0.82 -3.30
C VAL A 106 -8.30 1.58 -4.49
N PHE A 107 -8.51 1.07 -5.70
CA PHE A 107 -8.07 1.71 -6.93
C PHE A 107 -8.99 1.35 -8.11
N TRP A 108 -8.89 2.13 -9.17
CA TRP A 108 -9.68 2.00 -10.38
C TRP A 108 -8.76 1.71 -11.56
N PHE A 109 -9.21 0.84 -12.47
CA PHE A 109 -8.66 0.66 -13.80
C PHE A 109 -9.54 1.36 -14.83
#